data_AF-A0A4V1XIV0-F1
#
_entry.id   AF-A0A4V1XIV0-F1
#
_cell.length_a   1.000
_cell.length_b   1.000
_cell.length_c   1.000
_cell.angle_alpha   90.00
_cell.angle_beta   90.00
_cell.angle_gamma   90.00
#
_symmetry.space_group_name_H-M   'P 1'
#
loop_
_entity.id
_entity.type
_entity.pdbx_description
1 polymer ?
#
loop_
_entity_poly.entity_id
_entity_poly.type
_entity_poly.pdbx_seq_one_letter_code
_entity_poly.pdbx_strand_id
1 'polypeptide(L)'
;MEAVPWPGKSYIIQHKASGHAITLVDGKVRLDHLKSECNCAARWICNERNGWLGFRNPVSGTYRPRVASLGIGASSSRAAIEAADGGDICVRKNPDDGYILLVKQRDSLLRIDVNNGNTLVASERRGAVWVFFEV
;
A
#
# COMPACT_ATOMS: atom_id res chain seq x y z
N MET A 1 7.86 -1.11 15.81
CA MET A 1 6.67 -1.12 16.69
C MET A 1 5.47 -0.68 15.87
N GLU A 2 4.26 -1.06 16.26
CA GLU A 2 3.05 -0.55 15.59
C GLU A 2 2.96 0.97 15.73
N ALA A 3 2.58 1.65 14.66
CA ALA A 3 2.63 3.11 14.59
C ALA A 3 1.45 3.69 13.80
N VAL A 4 1.15 4.97 14.06
CA VAL A 4 0.22 5.75 13.25
C VAL A 4 0.98 6.27 12.03
N PRO A 5 0.49 6.07 10.80
CA PRO A 5 1.18 6.55 9.62
C PRO A 5 1.23 8.09 9.60
N TRP A 6 2.44 8.61 9.43
CA TRP A 6 2.76 10.03 9.40
C TRP A 6 3.71 10.36 8.25
N PRO A 7 3.54 11.50 7.56
CA PRO A 7 4.41 11.91 6.46
C PRO A 7 5.90 11.97 6.86
N GLY A 8 6.78 11.57 5.95
CA GLY A 8 8.24 11.55 6.13
C GLY A 8 8.78 10.32 6.84
N LYS A 9 7.92 9.46 7.39
CA LYS A 9 8.29 8.20 8.05
C LYS A 9 8.22 7.02 7.08
N SER A 10 8.86 5.92 7.45
CA SER A 10 8.82 4.67 6.66
C SER A 10 8.13 3.57 7.43
N TYR A 11 7.38 2.74 6.71
CA TYR A 11 6.58 1.68 7.30
C TYR A 11 6.69 0.38 6.51
N ILE A 12 6.54 -0.73 7.22
CA ILE A 12 6.02 -1.97 6.67
C ILE A 12 4.51 -1.97 6.90
N ILE A 13 3.76 -2.20 5.82
CA ILE A 13 2.29 -2.23 5.85
C ILE A 13 1.86 -3.70 5.80
N GLN A 14 1.38 -4.22 6.91
CA GLN A 14 1.07 -5.63 7.09
C GLN A 14 -0.44 -5.88 7.06
N HIS A 15 -0.86 -6.93 6.38
CA HIS A 15 -2.22 -7.45 6.43
C HIS A 15 -2.46 -8.15 7.77
N LYS A 16 -3.41 -7.63 8.57
CA LYS A 16 -3.65 -8.09 9.94
C LYS A 16 -4.03 -9.58 10.02
N ALA A 17 -4.81 -10.08 9.06
CA ALA A 17 -5.30 -11.47 9.12
C ALA A 17 -4.25 -12.51 8.72
N SER A 18 -3.34 -12.22 7.79
CA SER A 18 -2.33 -13.18 7.32
C SER A 18 -0.91 -12.91 7.82
N GLY A 19 -0.62 -11.74 8.38
CA GLY A 19 0.73 -11.34 8.76
C GLY A 19 1.67 -11.07 7.57
N HIS A 20 1.17 -11.12 6.34
CA HIS A 20 1.97 -10.79 5.15
C HIS A 20 2.03 -9.28 4.94
N ALA A 21 3.09 -8.78 4.31
CA ALA A 21 3.27 -7.36 4.04
C ALA A 21 2.96 -7.01 2.59
N ILE A 22 2.58 -5.75 2.36
CA ILE A 22 2.57 -5.18 1.02
C ILE A 22 4.02 -5.05 0.56
N THR A 23 4.34 -5.67 -0.57
CA THR A 23 5.69 -5.70 -1.14
C THR A 23 5.69 -5.26 -2.60
N LEU A 24 6.81 -4.66 -3.03
CA LEU A 24 7.10 -4.36 -4.42
C LEU A 24 8.17 -5.34 -4.92
N VAL A 25 7.80 -6.25 -5.81
CA VAL A 25 8.73 -7.21 -6.42
C VAL A 25 8.53 -7.22 -7.92
N ASP A 26 9.62 -7.11 -8.67
CA ASP A 26 9.63 -7.02 -10.14
C ASP A 26 8.68 -5.93 -10.67
N GLY A 27 8.61 -4.80 -9.95
CA GLY A 27 7.74 -3.67 -10.27
C GLY A 27 6.24 -3.90 -9.99
N LYS A 28 5.87 -5.05 -9.39
CA LYS A 28 4.48 -5.40 -9.08
C LYS A 28 4.22 -5.35 -7.58
N VAL A 29 3.09 -4.77 -7.21
CA VAL A 29 2.62 -4.73 -5.83
C VAL A 29 1.88 -6.02 -5.53
N ARG A 30 2.28 -6.71 -4.45
CA ARG A 30 1.64 -7.95 -4.00
C ARG A 30 1.83 -8.16 -2.51
N LEU A 31 1.00 -9.02 -1.94
CA LEU A 31 1.10 -9.45 -0.56
C LEU A 31 2.11 -10.60 -0.46
N ASP A 32 3.15 -10.48 0.37
CA ASP A 32 4.19 -11.50 0.53
C ASP A 32 4.74 -11.55 1.96
N HIS A 33 5.46 -12.61 2.29
CA HIS A 33 6.19 -12.75 3.55
C HIS A 33 7.36 -11.76 3.61
N LEU A 34 7.62 -11.26 4.81
CA LEU A 34 8.85 -10.52 5.09
C LEU A 34 10.04 -11.49 5.00
N LYS A 35 11.01 -11.18 4.13
CA LYS A 35 12.25 -11.95 3.99
C LYS A 35 13.35 -11.31 4.83
N SER A 36 14.09 -12.13 5.58
CA SER A 36 15.02 -11.73 6.64
C SER A 36 16.15 -10.78 6.24
N GLU A 37 16.56 -10.73 4.97
CA GLU A 37 17.85 -10.15 4.59
C GLU A 37 17.85 -8.64 4.30
N CYS A 38 16.70 -8.02 4.04
CA CYS A 38 16.64 -6.56 3.78
C CYS A 38 15.26 -5.95 4.04
N ASN A 39 14.16 -6.70 3.83
CA ASN A 39 12.78 -6.17 3.81
C ASN A 39 12.59 -4.91 2.93
N CYS A 40 13.56 -4.62 2.05
CA CYS A 40 13.61 -3.38 1.29
C CYS A 40 12.43 -3.30 0.30
N ALA A 41 12.01 -4.45 -0.25
CA ALA A 41 10.79 -4.59 -1.04
C ALA A 41 9.49 -4.29 -0.26
N ALA A 42 9.51 -4.38 1.07
CA ALA A 42 8.36 -4.14 1.94
C ALA A 42 8.40 -2.76 2.63
N ARG A 43 9.47 -1.97 2.44
CA ARG A 43 9.62 -0.64 3.03
C ARG A 43 8.89 0.40 2.18
N TRP A 44 7.99 1.13 2.80
CA TRP A 44 7.22 2.19 2.16
C TRP A 44 7.41 3.52 2.88
N ILE A 45 7.91 4.52 2.18
CA ILE A 45 8.04 5.90 2.67
C ILE A 45 6.68 6.56 2.54
N CYS A 46 6.13 7.05 3.65
CA CYS A 46 4.89 7.81 3.67
C CYS A 46 5.18 9.25 3.21
N ASN A 47 4.49 9.70 2.17
CA ASN A 47 4.54 11.07 1.67
C ASN A 47 3.13 11.70 1.76
N GLU A 48 3.04 13.02 1.72
CA GLU A 48 1.76 13.72 1.66
C GLU A 48 1.72 14.64 0.44
N ARG A 49 0.57 14.72 -0.23
CA ARG A 49 0.31 15.63 -1.34
C ARG A 49 -1.17 16.04 -1.32
N ASN A 50 -1.44 17.34 -1.21
CA ASN A 50 -2.80 17.89 -1.21
C ASN A 50 -3.73 17.24 -0.15
N GLY A 51 -3.19 16.90 1.03
CA GLY A 51 -3.92 16.21 2.11
C GLY A 51 -4.13 14.70 1.91
N TRP A 52 -3.58 14.12 0.84
CA TRP A 52 -3.57 12.67 0.62
C TRP A 52 -2.23 12.08 1.03
N LEU A 53 -2.25 10.94 1.70
CA LEU A 53 -1.05 10.16 1.93
C LEU A 53 -0.69 9.38 0.68
N GLY A 54 0.60 9.18 0.45
CA GLY A 54 1.14 8.24 -0.51
C GLY A 54 2.14 7.33 0.16
N PHE A 55 2.37 6.17 -0.42
CA PHE A 55 3.34 5.20 0.08
C PHE A 55 4.25 4.80 -1.07
N ARG A 56 5.50 5.29 -1.03
CA ARG A 56 6.54 5.05 -2.03
C ARG A 56 7.47 3.92 -1.60
N ASN A 57 7.82 3.02 -2.51
CA ASN A 57 8.94 2.09 -2.28
C ASN A 57 10.28 2.68 -2.80
N PRO A 58 11.39 2.62 -2.02
CA PRO A 58 12.69 3.16 -2.44
C PRO A 58 13.52 2.25 -3.37
N VAL A 59 13.16 0.97 -3.52
CA VAL A 59 13.96 -0.07 -4.21
C VAL A 59 13.74 -0.11 -5.73
N SER A 60 13.08 0.89 -6.34
CA SER A 60 12.91 0.91 -7.81
C SER A 60 14.27 1.14 -8.51
N GLY A 61 14.99 0.07 -8.80
CA GLY A 61 16.35 0.05 -9.36
C GLY A 61 16.47 0.39 -10.84
N THR A 62 15.68 1.32 -11.37
CA THR A 62 15.81 1.79 -12.76
C THR A 62 16.33 3.22 -12.84
N TYR A 63 17.21 3.44 -13.83
CA TYR A 63 17.97 4.66 -14.16
C TYR A 63 17.12 5.93 -14.43
N ARG A 64 15.81 5.86 -14.24
CA ARG A 64 14.91 6.99 -14.04
C ARG A 64 13.94 6.60 -12.92
N PRO A 65 13.95 7.25 -11.75
CA PRO A 65 13.14 6.81 -10.63
C PRO A 65 11.67 7.15 -10.90
N ARG A 66 10.95 6.25 -11.57
CA ARG A 66 9.50 6.19 -11.42
C ARG A 66 9.25 5.66 -10.03
N VAL A 67 8.99 6.61 -9.15
CA VAL A 67 8.67 6.44 -7.75
C VAL A 67 7.32 5.71 -7.65
N ALA A 68 7.38 4.39 -7.70
CA ALA A 68 6.22 3.52 -7.55
C ALA A 68 5.55 3.79 -6.19
N SER A 69 4.35 4.35 -6.24
CA SER A 69 3.48 4.55 -5.08
C SER A 69 2.32 3.56 -5.12
N LEU A 70 1.79 3.16 -3.97
CA LEU A 70 0.58 2.34 -3.93
C LEU A 70 -0.62 3.13 -4.51
N GLY A 71 -1.22 2.65 -5.58
CA GLY A 71 -2.38 3.29 -6.21
C GLY A 71 -3.12 2.41 -7.20
N ILE A 72 -4.17 2.94 -7.83
CA ILE A 72 -4.85 2.27 -8.95
C ILE A 72 -4.06 2.56 -10.23
N GLY A 73 -3.71 1.52 -10.98
CA GLY A 73 -2.98 1.66 -12.25
C GLY A 73 -3.81 2.38 -13.32
N ALA A 74 -3.20 3.29 -14.07
CA ALA A 74 -3.87 4.11 -15.08
C ALA A 74 -4.51 3.30 -16.23
N SER A 75 -4.01 2.09 -16.52
CA SER A 75 -4.57 1.19 -17.55
C SER A 75 -5.54 0.14 -16.99
N SER A 76 -5.82 0.16 -15.68
CA SER A 76 -6.58 -0.89 -15.04
C SER A 76 -8.08 -0.57 -15.05
N SER A 77 -8.79 -1.14 -16.04
CA SER A 77 -10.26 -1.31 -15.99
C SER A 77 -10.69 -2.28 -14.90
N ARG A 78 -9.72 -2.96 -14.28
CA ARG A 78 -9.86 -3.88 -13.16
C ARG A 78 -9.39 -3.17 -11.90
N ALA A 79 -10.11 -3.36 -10.82
CA ALA A 79 -9.83 -2.78 -9.52
C ALA A 79 -8.54 -3.34 -8.86
N ALA A 80 -7.43 -3.49 -9.59
CA ALA A 80 -6.16 -3.96 -9.04
C ALA A 80 -5.35 -2.78 -8.48
N ILE A 81 -4.68 -2.99 -7.35
CA ILE A 81 -3.70 -2.03 -6.82
C ILE A 81 -2.34 -2.34 -7.44
N GLU A 82 -1.69 -1.31 -7.96
CA GLU A 82 -0.44 -1.40 -8.68
C GLU A 82 0.54 -0.33 -8.17
N ALA A 83 1.78 -0.44 -8.64
CA ALA A 83 2.77 0.62 -8.54
C ALA A 83 2.42 1.73 -9.54
N ALA A 84 1.90 2.85 -9.05
CA ALA A 84 1.48 3.97 -9.89
C ALA A 84 2.21 5.27 -9.52
N ASP A 85 2.37 6.15 -10.51
CA ASP A 85 2.82 7.52 -10.27
C ASP A 85 1.68 8.29 -9.59
N GLY A 86 1.93 8.85 -8.40
CA GLY A 86 0.94 9.66 -7.68
C GLY A 86 -0.19 8.87 -7.04
N GLY A 87 0.08 7.65 -6.57
CA GLY A 87 -0.86 6.85 -5.79
C GLY A 87 -1.25 7.53 -4.47
N ASP A 88 -2.44 8.12 -4.46
CA ASP A 88 -3.04 8.79 -3.30
C ASP A 88 -3.91 7.79 -2.51
N ILE A 89 -3.65 7.68 -1.21
CA ILE A 89 -4.29 6.80 -0.25
C ILE A 89 -4.85 7.62 0.90
N CYS A 90 -6.11 7.35 1.24
CA CYS A 90 -6.70 7.77 2.50
C CYS A 90 -6.60 6.62 3.49
N VAL A 91 -6.02 6.88 4.66
CA VAL A 91 -5.91 5.90 5.75
C VAL A 91 -6.97 6.22 6.80
N ARG A 92 -7.80 5.25 7.18
CA ARG A 92 -8.79 5.40 8.25
C ARG A 92 -8.55 4.39 9.36
N LYS A 93 -8.60 4.82 10.62
CA LYS A 93 -8.55 3.90 11.76
C LYS A 93 -9.80 3.01 11.74
N ASN A 94 -9.61 1.71 11.91
CA ASN A 94 -10.69 0.75 12.07
C ASN A 94 -11.15 0.72 13.54
N PRO A 95 -12.46 0.72 13.86
CA PRO A 95 -12.95 0.65 15.24
C PRO A 95 -12.42 -0.57 16.00
N ASP A 96 -12.31 -1.72 15.33
CA ASP A 96 -11.81 -2.98 15.89
C ASP A 96 -10.28 -3.11 15.85
N ASP A 97 -9.59 -1.96 15.78
CA ASP A 97 -8.15 -1.83 15.63
C ASP A 97 -7.60 -2.13 14.22
N GLY A 98 -6.39 -1.61 13.94
CA GLY A 98 -5.77 -1.52 12.62
C GLY A 98 -6.32 -0.35 11.79
N TYR A 99 -6.10 -0.43 10.49
CA TYR A 99 -6.43 0.62 9.54
C TYR A 99 -7.08 0.05 8.27
N ILE A 100 -7.99 0.82 7.69
CA ILE A 100 -8.50 0.60 6.33
C ILE A 100 -7.77 1.55 5.41
N LEU A 101 -7.17 1.00 4.34
CA LEU A 101 -6.59 1.79 3.27
C LEU A 101 -7.65 2.01 2.20
N LEU A 102 -7.75 3.24 1.73
CA LEU A 102 -8.71 3.65 0.71
C LEU A 102 -7.96 4.29 -0.45
N VAL A 103 -8.31 3.91 -1.67
CA VAL A 103 -7.82 4.55 -2.90
C VAL A 103 -8.96 5.29 -3.59
N LYS A 104 -8.64 6.44 -4.16
CA LYS A 104 -9.60 7.21 -4.95
C LYS A 104 -9.79 6.57 -6.33
N GLN A 105 -11.03 6.28 -6.70
CA GLN A 105 -11.42 5.94 -8.06
C GLN A 105 -12.54 6.88 -8.50
N ARG A 106 -12.26 7.78 -9.45
CA ARG A 106 -13.17 8.86 -9.85
C ARG A 106 -13.68 9.63 -8.62
N ASP A 107 -14.96 9.53 -8.31
CA ASP A 107 -15.62 10.23 -7.20
C ASP A 107 -15.86 9.33 -5.97
N SER A 108 -15.30 8.11 -5.97
CA SER A 108 -15.48 7.14 -4.90
C SER A 108 -14.17 6.78 -4.20
N LEU A 109 -14.28 6.37 -2.94
CA LEU A 109 -13.19 5.78 -2.16
C LEU A 109 -13.40 4.28 -2.04
N LEU A 110 -12.49 3.52 -2.63
CA LEU A 110 -12.51 2.08 -2.60
C LEU A 110 -11.55 1.56 -1.55
N ARG A 111 -11.94 0.52 -0.83
CA ARG A 111 -11.10 -0.14 0.17
C ARG A 111 -10.10 -1.06 -0.50
N ILE A 112 -8.86 -1.04 -0.03
CA ILE A 112 -7.87 -2.04 -0.43
C ILE A 112 -8.19 -3.34 0.33
N ASP A 113 -8.39 -4.40 -0.44
CA ASP A 113 -8.69 -5.76 -0.02
C ASP A 113 -7.65 -6.72 -0.63
N VAL A 114 -7.64 -7.97 -0.16
CA VAL A 114 -6.75 -9.04 -0.64
C VAL A 114 -7.60 -10.10 -1.33
N ASN A 115 -7.25 -10.44 -2.57
CA ASN A 115 -7.88 -11.56 -3.26
C ASN A 115 -7.15 -12.90 -2.98
N ASN A 116 -7.75 -14.03 -3.40
CA ASN A 116 -7.21 -15.37 -3.17
C ASN A 116 -5.79 -15.61 -3.72
N GLY A 117 -5.29 -14.74 -4.61
CA GLY A 117 -3.96 -14.83 -5.21
C GLY A 117 -2.94 -13.88 -4.58
N ASN A 118 -3.15 -13.41 -3.34
CA ASN A 118 -2.30 -12.43 -2.66
C ASN A 118 -2.11 -11.12 -3.45
N THR A 119 -3.05 -10.82 -4.35
CA THR A 119 -3.06 -9.57 -5.10
C THR A 119 -3.95 -8.57 -4.39
N LEU A 120 -3.48 -7.34 -4.30
CA LEU A 120 -4.24 -6.24 -3.74
C LEU A 120 -5.29 -5.77 -4.75
N VAL A 121 -6.52 -5.60 -4.28
CA VAL A 121 -7.64 -5.13 -5.09
C VAL A 121 -8.39 -4.02 -4.38
N ALA A 122 -8.88 -3.04 -5.14
CA ALA A 122 -9.83 -2.04 -4.69
C ALA A 122 -11.25 -2.65 -4.69
N SER A 123 -12.01 -2.44 -3.62
CA SER A 123 -13.36 -2.97 -3.44
C SER A 123 -14.27 -1.96 -2.77
N GLU A 124 -15.51 -1.86 -3.23
CA GLU A 124 -16.55 -1.06 -2.57
C GLU A 124 -17.06 -1.73 -1.30
N ARG A 125 -17.11 -3.07 -1.28
CA ARG A 125 -17.80 -3.85 -0.24
C ARG A 125 -16.87 -4.44 0.80
N ARG A 126 -15.71 -4.94 0.37
CA ARG A 126 -14.74 -5.62 1.24
C ARG A 126 -13.56 -4.71 1.50
N GLY A 127 -12.89 -4.90 2.63
CA GLY A 127 -11.67 -4.17 2.97
C GLY A 127 -10.85 -4.99 3.93
N ALA A 128 -9.57 -5.13 3.62
CA ALA A 128 -8.62 -5.75 4.51
C ALA A 128 -8.24 -4.77 5.63
N VAL A 129 -7.88 -5.32 6.79
CA VAL A 129 -7.35 -4.53 7.91
C VAL A 129 -5.83 -4.56 7.86
N TRP A 130 -5.23 -3.39 7.99
CA TRP A 130 -3.80 -3.16 7.86
C TRP A 130 -3.19 -2.66 9.16
N VAL A 131 -1.94 -3.04 9.42
CA VAL A 131 -1.14 -2.58 10.55
C VAL A 131 0.15 -1.95 9.99
N PHE A 132 0.56 -0.83 10.56
CA PHE A 132 1.78 -0.13 10.16
C PHE A 132 2.86 -0.37 11.21
N PHE A 133 4.03 -0.82 10.76
CA PHE A 133 5.22 -0.93 11.61
C PHE A 133 6.26 0.08 11.13
N GLU A 134 6.63 1.05 11.97
CA GLU A 134 7.68 2.04 11.63
C GLU A 134 9.06 1.35 11.53
N VAL A 135 9.86 1.77 10.53
CA VAL A 135 11.20 1.23 10.17
C VAL A 135 12.22 2.33 9.93
#